data_AF-A0A5P8M8B4-F1
#
_entry.id   AF-A0A5P8M8B4-F1
#
_cell.length_a   1.000
_cell.length_b   1.000
_cell.length_c   1.000
_cell.angle_alpha   90.00
_cell.angle_beta   90.00
_cell.angle_gamma   90.00
#
_symmetry.space_group_name_H-M   'P 1'
#
loop_
_entity.id
_entity.type
_entity.pdbx_description
1 polymer ?
#
loop_
_entity_poly.entity_id
_entity_poly.type
_entity_poly.pdbx_seq_one_letter_code
_entity_poly.pdbx_strand_id
1 'polypeptide(L)'
;MVDDEHAKNFITRAQAFVQQYIYWFDAQGRSIPFGRSLTYRFAPVSFWSQFYLSGAYQGTAFSPAIIKGLIDRSVQYWAHRPITLSTPGPLSVGYGHNNYLLSEDYNAPGSPMWAFKLFTILELPAADPYWQLPAAGYPALPARSNQTAGGMQFIVDPAIPQHVFLASKQFPIAKLMYHGQEKYGKFAYSSHFGFNLSRDTQYIQQFAIDNALAFSIAGQDQFTSRRVIDASQMYADYAVSVWHTTTAQVVTYLVPLTATLHVRIHEVTTAFTLDAYEGGFPLTPWNPKHQTPATTAHSTSAVNREAVSTITDLLANRQPTHVDQGPNTNLISPEKNVVPALYTQLTPGRHILACAVLGDPRPGMALADADAQLSVTTTGYAVHNGAQTVTIPRYQ
;
A
#
# COMPACT_ATOMS: atom_id res chain seq x y z
N MET A 1 -1.30 -3.43 -35.04
CA MET A 1 -2.66 -2.94 -34.71
C MET A 1 -3.31 -2.40 -35.97
N VAL A 2 -4.64 -2.38 -36.04
CA VAL A 2 -5.35 -1.71 -37.15
C VAL A 2 -4.96 -0.23 -37.15
N ASP A 3 -4.66 0.36 -38.30
CA ASP A 3 -4.29 1.78 -38.41
C ASP A 3 -5.55 2.66 -38.53
N ASP A 4 -6.26 2.79 -37.41
CA ASP A 4 -7.44 3.64 -37.28
C ASP A 4 -7.32 4.62 -36.10
N GLU A 5 -8.27 5.54 -35.99
CA GLU A 5 -8.28 6.53 -34.90
C GLU A 5 -8.41 5.89 -33.51
N HIS A 6 -9.10 4.76 -33.39
CA HIS A 6 -9.27 4.09 -32.09
C HIS A 6 -7.95 3.49 -31.60
N ALA A 7 -7.18 2.85 -32.48
CA ALA A 7 -5.85 2.34 -32.17
C ALA A 7 -4.88 3.47 -31.80
N LYS A 8 -4.88 4.57 -32.55
CA LYS A 8 -4.07 5.77 -32.25
C LYS A 8 -4.41 6.36 -30.88
N ASN A 9 -5.70 6.46 -30.56
CA ASN A 9 -6.17 6.91 -29.25
C ASN A 9 -5.75 5.96 -28.12
N PHE A 10 -5.79 4.65 -28.36
CA PHE A 10 -5.36 3.66 -27.37
C PHE A 10 -3.86 3.76 -27.07
N ILE A 11 -3.03 3.88 -28.10
CA ILE A 11 -1.57 4.11 -27.96
C ILE A 11 -1.31 5.38 -27.16
N THR A 12 -1.92 6.50 -27.56
CA THR A 12 -1.72 7.81 -26.93
C THR A 12 -2.07 7.76 -25.43
N ARG A 13 -3.15 7.08 -25.08
CA ARG A 13 -3.55 6.87 -23.67
C ARG A 13 -2.56 5.98 -22.92
N ALA A 14 -2.09 4.90 -23.53
CA ALA A 14 -1.07 4.04 -22.92
C ALA A 14 0.24 4.81 -22.66
N GLN A 15 0.69 5.62 -23.61
CA GLN A 15 1.88 6.46 -23.51
C GLN A 15 1.76 7.54 -22.42
N ALA A 16 0.58 8.11 -22.24
CA ALA A 16 0.31 9.02 -21.12
C ALA A 16 0.27 8.26 -19.77
N PHE A 17 -0.32 7.07 -19.75
CA PHE A 17 -0.48 6.25 -18.55
C PHE A 17 0.85 5.77 -17.96
N VAL A 18 1.83 5.39 -18.79
CA VAL A 18 3.11 4.84 -18.30
C VAL A 18 3.89 5.77 -17.38
N GLN A 19 3.70 7.09 -17.53
CA GLN A 19 4.34 8.11 -16.68
C GLN A 19 3.92 7.98 -15.21
N GLN A 20 2.67 7.57 -14.96
CA GLN A 20 2.15 7.31 -13.62
C GLN A 20 2.32 5.83 -13.24
N TYR A 21 2.17 4.93 -14.22
CA TYR A 21 2.19 3.50 -13.96
C TYR A 21 3.55 2.99 -13.47
N ILE A 22 4.66 3.60 -13.91
CA ILE A 22 6.00 3.22 -13.45
C ILE A 22 6.14 3.25 -11.92
N TYR A 23 5.50 4.20 -11.25
CA TYR A 23 5.53 4.36 -9.79
C TYR A 23 4.88 3.19 -9.03
N TRP A 24 4.12 2.33 -9.69
CA TRP A 24 3.53 1.15 -9.09
C TRP A 24 4.51 -0.01 -8.92
N PHE A 25 5.68 0.09 -9.53
CA PHE A 25 6.75 -0.89 -9.46
C PHE A 25 7.95 -0.29 -8.74
N ASP A 26 8.63 -1.06 -7.91
CA ASP A 26 9.90 -0.63 -7.34
C ASP A 26 11.11 -1.22 -8.08
N ALA A 27 12.30 -0.75 -7.68
CA ALA A 27 13.56 -1.20 -8.26
C ALA A 27 13.86 -2.70 -8.04
N GLN A 28 13.14 -3.38 -7.15
CA GLN A 28 13.29 -4.82 -6.88
C GLN A 28 12.34 -5.68 -7.74
N GLY A 29 11.54 -5.08 -8.63
CA GLY A 29 10.62 -5.79 -9.52
C GLY A 29 9.25 -6.10 -8.89
N ARG A 30 8.97 -5.57 -7.70
CA ARG A 30 7.69 -5.74 -7.02
C ARG A 30 6.68 -4.73 -7.52
N SER A 31 5.44 -5.15 -7.68
CA SER A 31 4.29 -4.25 -7.80
C SER A 31 3.64 -4.02 -6.44
N ILE A 32 3.14 -2.81 -6.20
CA ILE A 32 2.33 -2.53 -5.00
C ILE A 32 1.04 -3.36 -5.05
N PRO A 33 0.77 -4.23 -4.07
CA PRO A 33 -0.49 -4.97 -4.01
C PRO A 33 -1.62 -4.01 -3.68
N PHE A 34 -2.53 -3.82 -4.64
CA PHE A 34 -3.74 -3.04 -4.46
C PHE A 34 -4.84 -3.53 -5.41
N GLY A 35 -6.07 -3.61 -4.91
CA GLY A 35 -7.25 -3.97 -5.68
C GLY A 35 -7.75 -5.40 -5.50
N ARG A 36 -8.79 -5.76 -6.27
CA ARG A 36 -9.56 -7.01 -6.09
C ARG A 36 -8.79 -8.26 -6.51
N SER A 37 -8.29 -8.25 -7.74
CA SER A 37 -7.86 -9.45 -8.47
C SER A 37 -6.40 -9.83 -8.24
N LEU A 38 -5.93 -9.70 -7.00
CA LEU A 38 -4.50 -9.78 -6.68
C LEU A 38 -3.88 -11.16 -6.94
N THR A 39 -4.68 -12.23 -7.00
CA THR A 39 -4.14 -13.56 -7.38
C THR A 39 -3.46 -13.57 -8.75
N TYR A 40 -3.83 -12.64 -9.65
CA TYR A 40 -3.18 -12.46 -10.94
C TYR A 40 -1.93 -11.58 -10.80
N ARG A 41 -0.99 -12.02 -9.97
CA ARG A 41 0.22 -11.25 -9.57
C ARG A 41 1.17 -10.85 -10.70
N PHE A 42 1.06 -11.48 -11.87
CA PHE A 42 1.78 -11.12 -13.09
C PHE A 42 1.03 -10.12 -13.99
N ALA A 43 -0.27 -9.89 -13.73
CA ALA A 43 -1.09 -8.99 -14.52
C ALA A 43 -0.54 -7.55 -14.53
N PRO A 44 -0.03 -6.98 -13.41
CA PRO A 44 0.57 -5.66 -13.46
C PRO A 44 1.71 -5.56 -14.48
N VAL A 45 2.69 -6.48 -14.41
CA VAL A 45 3.83 -6.42 -15.31
C VAL A 45 3.49 -6.79 -16.76
N SER A 46 2.40 -7.53 -17.00
CA SER A 46 1.95 -7.88 -18.36
C SER A 46 1.66 -6.67 -19.26
N PHE A 47 1.31 -5.53 -18.68
CA PHE A 47 1.18 -4.28 -19.43
C PHE A 47 2.48 -3.93 -20.16
N TRP A 48 3.64 -4.08 -19.50
CA TRP A 48 4.95 -3.74 -20.08
C TRP A 48 5.32 -4.68 -21.24
N SER A 49 4.94 -5.96 -21.15
CA SER A 49 5.08 -6.89 -22.27
C SER A 49 4.31 -6.40 -23.50
N GLN A 50 3.03 -6.03 -23.34
CA GLN A 50 2.26 -5.50 -24.47
C GLN A 50 2.69 -4.11 -24.92
N PHE A 51 3.22 -3.29 -24.02
CA PHE A 51 3.77 -2.00 -24.38
C PHE A 51 4.98 -2.14 -25.31
N TYR A 52 5.83 -3.14 -25.09
CA TYR A 52 6.90 -3.51 -26.02
C TYR A 52 6.35 -4.12 -27.32
N LEU A 53 5.59 -5.21 -27.20
CA LEU A 53 5.12 -6.01 -28.34
C LEU A 53 4.30 -5.18 -29.35
N SER A 54 3.50 -4.25 -28.86
CA SER A 54 2.69 -3.37 -29.72
C SER A 54 3.47 -2.23 -30.38
N GLY A 55 4.72 -1.98 -29.96
CA GLY A 55 5.50 -0.81 -30.35
C GLY A 55 5.03 0.50 -29.70
N ALA A 56 4.04 0.47 -28.79
CA ALA A 56 3.46 1.66 -28.19
C ALA A 56 4.48 2.47 -27.33
N TYR A 57 5.61 1.89 -26.97
CA TYR A 57 6.71 2.59 -26.29
C TYR A 57 7.41 3.65 -27.13
N GLN A 58 7.31 3.57 -28.46
CA GLN A 58 7.96 4.52 -29.37
C GLN A 58 7.49 5.96 -29.08
N GLY A 59 8.43 6.89 -28.98
CA GLY A 59 8.14 8.28 -28.64
C GLY A 59 7.96 8.56 -27.14
N THR A 60 8.15 7.56 -26.27
CA THR A 60 8.18 7.75 -24.81
C THR A 60 9.61 7.72 -24.26
N ALA A 61 9.79 8.15 -23.01
CA ALA A 61 11.06 8.03 -22.29
C ALA A 61 11.42 6.58 -21.89
N PHE A 62 10.51 5.62 -22.10
CA PHE A 62 10.71 4.22 -21.75
C PHE A 62 11.35 3.47 -22.91
N SER A 63 12.68 3.36 -22.87
CA SER A 63 13.42 2.60 -23.87
C SER A 63 13.11 1.09 -23.78
N PRO A 64 13.30 0.33 -24.87
CA PRO A 64 13.31 -1.12 -24.88
C PRO A 64 14.05 -1.78 -23.70
N ALA A 65 15.24 -1.27 -23.36
CA ALA A 65 16.06 -1.80 -22.29
C ALA A 65 15.43 -1.56 -20.90
N ILE A 66 14.77 -0.41 -20.67
CA ILE A 66 14.04 -0.12 -19.43
C ILE A 66 12.84 -1.07 -19.30
N ILE A 67 12.08 -1.24 -20.37
CA ILE A 67 10.91 -2.14 -20.40
C ILE A 67 11.33 -3.58 -20.11
N LYS A 68 12.38 -4.07 -20.78
CA LYS A 68 12.98 -5.37 -20.50
C LYS A 68 13.38 -5.50 -19.03
N GLY A 69 14.04 -4.47 -18.48
CA GLY A 69 14.42 -4.44 -17.06
C GLY A 69 13.22 -4.58 -16.11
N LEU A 70 12.10 -3.92 -16.38
CA LEU A 70 10.87 -4.03 -15.57
C LEU A 70 10.29 -5.44 -15.63
N ILE A 71 10.23 -6.03 -16.82
CA ILE A 71 9.73 -7.40 -17.03
C ILE A 71 10.62 -8.41 -16.33
N ASP A 72 11.92 -8.38 -16.62
CA ASP A 72 12.91 -9.32 -16.09
C ASP A 72 12.94 -9.30 -14.56
N ARG A 73 13.01 -8.11 -13.94
CA ARG A 73 13.02 -8.00 -12.46
C ARG A 73 11.75 -8.54 -11.84
N SER A 74 10.59 -8.33 -12.45
CA SER A 74 9.33 -8.88 -11.94
C SER A 74 9.29 -10.39 -12.04
N VAL A 75 9.71 -10.95 -13.19
CA VAL A 75 9.85 -12.41 -13.36
C VAL A 75 10.79 -12.98 -12.30
N GLN A 76 11.97 -12.38 -12.13
CA GLN A 76 12.94 -12.81 -11.13
C GLN A 76 12.37 -12.72 -9.72
N TYR A 77 11.70 -11.64 -9.36
CA TYR A 77 11.04 -11.52 -8.06
C TYR A 77 10.08 -12.70 -7.84
N TRP A 78 9.13 -12.93 -8.76
CA TRP A 78 8.12 -13.98 -8.62
C TRP A 78 8.70 -15.40 -8.65
N ALA A 79 9.77 -15.64 -9.41
CA ALA A 79 10.44 -16.95 -9.47
C ALA A 79 11.03 -17.38 -8.11
N HIS A 80 11.36 -16.42 -7.24
CA HIS A 80 11.89 -16.68 -5.90
C HIS A 80 10.83 -16.68 -4.80
N ARG A 81 9.54 -16.60 -5.16
CA ARG A 81 8.42 -16.64 -4.20
C ARG A 81 7.82 -18.04 -4.13
N PRO A 82 7.29 -18.47 -2.96
CA PRO A 82 6.61 -19.75 -2.80
C PRO A 82 5.20 -19.73 -3.41
N ILE A 83 5.12 -19.53 -4.73
CA ILE A 83 3.88 -19.25 -5.47
C ILE A 83 3.39 -20.42 -6.32
N THR A 84 3.99 -21.59 -6.18
CA THR A 84 3.55 -22.85 -6.81
C THR A 84 3.04 -23.83 -5.77
N LEU A 85 2.13 -24.74 -6.17
CA LEU A 85 1.63 -25.80 -5.28
C LEU A 85 2.59 -26.99 -5.14
N SER A 86 3.45 -27.20 -6.14
CA SER A 86 4.53 -28.19 -6.16
C SER A 86 5.67 -27.70 -7.06
N THR A 87 6.83 -28.37 -7.03
CA THR A 87 7.96 -28.06 -7.91
C THR A 87 8.38 -29.33 -8.66
N PRO A 88 8.06 -29.47 -9.97
CA PRO A 88 7.23 -28.57 -10.79
C PRO A 88 5.73 -28.64 -10.43
N GLY A 89 4.99 -27.55 -10.67
CA GLY A 89 3.57 -27.45 -10.32
C GLY A 89 2.90 -26.15 -10.75
N PRO A 90 1.56 -26.09 -10.74
CA PRO A 90 0.81 -24.89 -11.12
C PRO A 90 1.00 -23.77 -10.09
N LEU A 91 0.75 -22.54 -10.55
CA LEU A 91 0.68 -21.37 -9.69
C LEU A 91 -0.46 -21.49 -8.66
N SER A 92 -0.19 -21.15 -7.40
CA SER A 92 -1.14 -21.19 -6.30
C SER A 92 -2.10 -19.99 -6.30
N VAL A 93 -3.30 -20.15 -5.75
CA VAL A 93 -4.18 -19.02 -5.44
C VAL A 93 -3.57 -18.25 -4.27
N GLY A 94 -3.50 -16.92 -4.37
CA GLY A 94 -2.81 -16.07 -3.40
C GLY A 94 -1.89 -15.05 -4.08
N TYR A 95 -1.07 -14.34 -3.29
CA TYR A 95 -0.16 -13.30 -3.81
C TYR A 95 1.30 -13.70 -3.67
N GLY A 96 1.95 -13.39 -2.55
CA GLY A 96 3.35 -13.73 -2.29
C GLY A 96 3.59 -15.19 -1.92
N HIS A 97 2.52 -15.93 -1.64
CA HIS A 97 2.48 -17.36 -1.32
C HIS A 97 1.06 -17.91 -1.60
N ASN A 98 0.86 -19.22 -1.41
CA ASN A 98 -0.48 -19.81 -1.40
C ASN A 98 -1.32 -19.24 -0.25
N ASN A 99 -2.41 -18.54 -0.55
CA ASN A 99 -3.26 -17.88 0.44
C ASN A 99 -4.72 -17.78 -0.04
N TYR A 100 -5.58 -18.65 0.47
CA TYR A 100 -7.00 -18.66 0.12
C TYR A 100 -7.80 -17.52 0.77
N LEU A 101 -7.30 -16.85 1.83
CA LEU A 101 -7.96 -15.66 2.35
C LEU A 101 -8.02 -14.55 1.29
N LEU A 102 -7.07 -14.50 0.36
CA LEU A 102 -7.08 -13.51 -0.72
C LEU A 102 -8.12 -13.79 -1.82
N SER A 103 -8.59 -15.04 -1.91
CA SER A 103 -9.40 -15.50 -3.03
C SER A 103 -10.69 -14.70 -3.21
N GLU A 104 -11.16 -14.65 -4.44
CA GLU A 104 -12.45 -14.09 -4.87
C GLU A 104 -13.37 -15.22 -5.35
N ASP A 105 -14.69 -14.97 -5.45
CA ASP A 105 -15.69 -15.97 -5.88
C ASP A 105 -15.38 -16.64 -7.23
N TYR A 106 -14.67 -15.93 -8.11
CA TYR A 106 -14.31 -16.43 -9.43
C TYR A 106 -12.94 -17.14 -9.47
N ASN A 107 -12.25 -17.26 -8.34
CA ASN A 107 -10.94 -17.90 -8.30
C ASN A 107 -11.08 -19.42 -8.21
N ALA A 108 -10.58 -20.09 -9.24
CA ALA A 108 -10.39 -21.53 -9.31
C ALA A 108 -8.89 -21.87 -9.34
N PRO A 109 -8.49 -23.14 -9.13
CA PRO A 109 -7.07 -23.54 -9.15
C PRO A 109 -6.31 -23.14 -10.43
N GLY A 110 -7.00 -23.05 -11.57
CA GLY A 110 -6.40 -22.58 -12.84
C GLY A 110 -6.36 -21.06 -13.02
N SER A 111 -7.05 -20.28 -12.18
CA SER A 111 -7.11 -18.82 -12.31
C SER A 111 -5.73 -18.15 -12.32
N PRO A 112 -4.77 -18.51 -11.43
CA PRO A 112 -3.44 -17.92 -11.45
C PRO A 112 -2.69 -18.07 -12.79
N MET A 113 -3.07 -19.03 -13.64
CA MET A 113 -2.49 -19.21 -14.98
C MET A 113 -2.78 -18.06 -15.97
N TRP A 114 -3.66 -17.11 -15.63
CA TRP A 114 -3.71 -15.80 -16.30
C TRP A 114 -2.36 -15.06 -16.32
N ALA A 115 -1.37 -15.56 -15.56
CA ALA A 115 0.05 -15.24 -15.73
C ALA A 115 0.55 -15.34 -17.19
N PHE A 116 -0.09 -16.15 -18.06
CA PHE A 116 0.26 -16.23 -19.49
C PHE A 116 0.30 -14.85 -20.17
N LYS A 117 -0.48 -13.86 -19.69
CA LYS A 117 -0.50 -12.49 -20.24
C LYS A 117 0.86 -11.82 -20.20
N LEU A 118 1.69 -12.10 -19.20
CA LEU A 118 3.06 -11.60 -19.15
C LEU A 118 3.92 -12.19 -20.29
N PHE A 119 3.70 -13.47 -20.61
CA PHE A 119 4.45 -14.22 -21.61
C PHE A 119 4.01 -13.96 -23.06
N THR A 120 3.08 -13.04 -23.28
CA THR A 120 2.77 -12.49 -24.62
C THR A 120 4.01 -11.93 -25.32
N ILE A 121 5.01 -11.49 -24.56
CA ILE A 121 6.32 -11.09 -25.10
C ILE A 121 7.03 -12.21 -25.89
N LEU A 122 6.68 -13.49 -25.67
CA LEU A 122 7.20 -14.63 -26.42
C LEU A 122 6.63 -14.73 -27.85
N GLU A 123 5.64 -13.91 -28.21
CA GLU A 123 5.16 -13.78 -29.59
C GLU A 123 6.18 -13.08 -30.50
N LEU A 124 7.19 -12.41 -29.93
CA LEU A 124 8.26 -11.78 -30.70
C LEU A 124 9.03 -12.82 -31.53
N PRO A 125 9.43 -12.50 -32.78
CA PRO A 125 10.29 -13.35 -33.58
C PRO A 125 11.59 -13.71 -32.85
N ALA A 126 12.16 -14.87 -33.15
CA ALA A 126 13.45 -15.29 -32.58
C ALA A 126 14.61 -14.30 -32.87
N ALA A 127 14.50 -13.56 -33.98
CA ALA A 127 15.47 -12.54 -34.38
C ALA A 127 15.18 -11.14 -33.82
N ASP A 128 14.12 -10.96 -33.02
CA ASP A 128 13.77 -9.66 -32.46
C ASP A 128 14.92 -9.13 -31.55
N PRO A 129 15.32 -7.85 -31.66
CA PRO A 129 16.37 -7.27 -30.84
C PRO A 129 16.15 -7.42 -29.33
N TYR A 130 14.90 -7.51 -28.86
CA TYR A 130 14.54 -7.70 -27.46
C TYR A 130 15.37 -8.77 -26.75
N TRP A 131 15.61 -9.89 -27.42
CA TRP A 131 16.31 -11.05 -26.86
C TRP A 131 17.79 -10.79 -26.57
N GLN A 132 18.41 -9.86 -27.28
CA GLN A 132 19.83 -9.50 -27.13
C GLN A 132 20.03 -8.19 -26.36
N LEU A 133 18.96 -7.45 -26.06
CA LEU A 133 19.05 -6.19 -25.31
C LEU A 133 19.46 -6.45 -23.85
N PRO A 134 20.37 -5.65 -23.29
CA PRO A 134 20.62 -5.67 -21.86
C PRO A 134 19.40 -5.13 -21.11
N ALA A 135 19.05 -5.78 -20.00
CA ALA A 135 18.04 -5.28 -19.08
C ALA A 135 18.59 -4.05 -18.34
N ALA A 136 18.03 -2.87 -18.61
CA ALA A 136 18.44 -1.64 -17.91
C ALA A 136 17.94 -1.64 -16.46
N GLY A 137 18.61 -0.85 -15.60
CA GLY A 137 18.18 -0.60 -14.23
C GLY A 137 16.79 0.06 -14.15
N TYR A 138 16.29 0.23 -12.93
CA TYR A 138 15.07 1.00 -12.71
C TYR A 138 15.29 2.47 -13.11
N PRO A 139 14.37 3.11 -13.85
CA PRO A 139 14.59 4.46 -14.35
C PRO A 139 14.60 5.48 -13.19
N ALA A 140 15.35 6.57 -13.36
CA ALA A 140 15.26 7.70 -12.45
C ALA A 140 13.90 8.38 -12.60
N LEU A 141 13.21 8.60 -11.47
CA LEU A 141 11.89 9.22 -11.43
C LEU A 141 11.94 10.54 -10.65
N PRO A 142 11.09 11.52 -10.98
CA PRO A 142 10.76 12.59 -10.06
C PRO A 142 10.33 12.01 -8.71
N ALA A 143 10.82 12.59 -7.62
CA ALA A 143 10.59 12.08 -6.27
C ALA A 143 9.10 12.05 -5.88
N ARG A 144 8.25 12.91 -6.46
CA ARG A 144 6.81 12.98 -6.17
C ARG A 144 6.00 12.65 -7.40
N SER A 145 4.92 11.88 -7.20
CA SER A 145 3.88 11.65 -8.22
C SER A 145 2.50 11.71 -7.59
N ASN A 146 1.69 12.67 -8.04
CA ASN A 146 0.30 12.83 -7.62
C ASN A 146 -0.61 12.29 -8.72
N GLN A 147 -1.25 11.15 -8.45
CA GLN A 147 -2.19 10.50 -9.37
C GLN A 147 -3.61 10.89 -8.99
N THR A 148 -4.02 12.12 -9.34
CA THR A 148 -5.28 12.75 -8.90
C THR A 148 -6.52 11.93 -9.25
N ALA A 149 -6.55 11.30 -10.44
CA ALA A 149 -7.68 10.45 -10.84
C ALA A 149 -7.87 9.26 -9.88
N GLY A 150 -6.77 8.63 -9.48
CA GLY A 150 -6.72 7.50 -8.55
C GLY A 150 -6.80 7.89 -7.07
N GLY A 151 -6.50 9.15 -6.72
CA GLY A 151 -6.39 9.57 -5.31
C GLY A 151 -5.15 9.01 -4.61
N MET A 152 -4.06 8.82 -5.35
CA MET A 152 -2.82 8.20 -4.86
C MET A 152 -1.65 9.19 -4.91
N GLN A 153 -0.97 9.39 -3.78
CA GLN A 153 0.22 10.24 -3.68
C GLN A 153 1.45 9.41 -3.36
N PHE A 154 2.49 9.56 -4.16
CA PHE A 154 3.77 8.87 -4.01
C PHE A 154 4.85 9.86 -3.61
N ILE A 155 5.72 9.43 -2.70
CA ILE A 155 7.09 9.92 -2.62
C ILE A 155 8.01 8.71 -2.78
N VAL A 156 8.96 8.81 -3.69
CA VAL A 156 9.93 7.74 -4.01
C VAL A 156 11.34 8.28 -3.88
N ASP A 157 12.25 7.39 -3.47
CA ASP A 157 13.68 7.66 -3.35
C ASP A 157 14.42 6.44 -3.92
N PRO A 158 15.31 6.61 -4.91
CA PRO A 158 16.11 5.50 -5.47
C PRO A 158 16.92 4.71 -4.44
N ALA A 159 17.28 5.32 -3.31
CA ALA A 159 18.00 4.67 -2.22
C ALA A 159 17.12 3.79 -1.33
N ILE A 160 15.79 3.90 -1.44
CA ILE A 160 14.83 3.14 -0.64
C ILE A 160 14.25 2.02 -1.51
N PRO A 161 14.49 0.75 -1.18
CA PRO A 161 13.94 -0.38 -1.94
C PRO A 161 12.48 -0.63 -1.55
N GLN A 162 11.60 0.34 -1.79
CA GLN A 162 10.15 0.20 -1.79
C GLN A 162 9.50 1.38 -2.51
N HIS A 163 8.29 1.18 -2.99
CA HIS A 163 7.38 2.26 -3.33
C HIS A 163 6.16 2.20 -2.41
N VAL A 164 5.71 3.37 -1.97
CA VAL A 164 4.51 3.54 -1.16
C VAL A 164 3.63 4.61 -1.81
N PHE A 165 2.32 4.39 -1.80
CA PHE A 165 1.38 5.49 -2.02
C PHE A 165 0.41 5.64 -0.86
N LEU A 166 -0.01 6.88 -0.63
CA LEU A 166 -1.11 7.22 0.27
C LEU A 166 -2.43 7.26 -0.51
N ALA A 167 -3.47 6.59 0.00
CA ALA A 167 -4.75 6.42 -0.69
C ALA A 167 -5.86 7.24 -0.03
N SER A 168 -6.41 8.19 -0.78
CA SER A 168 -7.42 9.16 -0.29
C SER A 168 -8.80 9.03 -0.95
N LYS A 169 -8.93 8.23 -2.01
CA LYS A 169 -10.15 8.24 -2.84
C LYS A 169 -10.79 6.88 -3.07
N GLN A 170 -10.00 5.82 -3.18
CA GLN A 170 -10.52 4.50 -3.51
C GLN A 170 -11.18 3.86 -2.30
N PHE A 171 -12.27 3.12 -2.52
CA PHE A 171 -12.96 2.31 -1.51
C PHE A 171 -13.76 1.19 -2.24
N PRO A 172 -14.12 0.10 -1.55
CA PRO A 172 -14.79 -1.02 -2.21
C PRO A 172 -16.26 -0.69 -2.54
N ILE A 173 -16.61 -0.69 -3.84
CA ILE A 173 -18.00 -0.47 -4.29
C ILE A 173 -18.77 -1.77 -4.56
N ALA A 174 -18.07 -2.88 -4.78
CA ALA A 174 -18.70 -4.17 -5.08
C ALA A 174 -19.13 -4.86 -3.77
N LYS A 175 -20.43 -5.16 -3.65
CA LYS A 175 -21.02 -5.73 -2.43
C LYS A 175 -20.44 -7.10 -2.03
N LEU A 176 -20.11 -7.93 -3.02
CA LEU A 176 -19.62 -9.31 -2.82
C LEU A 176 -18.10 -9.42 -2.88
N MET A 177 -17.38 -8.31 -2.65
CA MET A 177 -15.92 -8.34 -2.65
C MET A 177 -15.37 -8.82 -1.31
N TYR A 178 -14.63 -9.93 -1.33
CA TYR A 178 -13.92 -10.40 -0.14
C TYR A 178 -12.77 -9.45 0.21
N HIS A 179 -12.66 -9.14 1.51
CA HIS A 179 -11.65 -8.22 2.05
C HIS A 179 -11.58 -6.87 1.31
N GLY A 180 -12.72 -6.38 0.82
CA GLY A 180 -12.77 -5.12 0.07
C GLY A 180 -12.25 -3.92 0.87
N GLN A 181 -12.44 -3.93 2.19
CA GLN A 181 -11.92 -2.89 3.09
C GLN A 181 -10.40 -2.86 3.07
N GLU A 182 -9.73 -4.00 3.13
CA GLU A 182 -8.27 -4.08 3.14
C GLU A 182 -7.70 -3.78 1.75
N LYS A 183 -8.38 -4.24 0.70
CA LYS A 183 -7.97 -4.07 -0.70
C LYS A 183 -8.07 -2.63 -1.21
N TYR A 184 -8.93 -1.80 -0.61
CA TYR A 184 -9.16 -0.41 -1.07
C TYR A 184 -9.21 0.66 0.02
N GLY A 185 -9.42 0.31 1.30
CA GLY A 185 -9.71 1.25 2.38
C GLY A 185 -8.51 1.72 3.21
N LYS A 186 -7.33 1.12 3.07
CA LYS A 186 -6.13 1.48 3.86
C LYS A 186 -5.58 2.84 3.44
N PHE A 187 -4.92 3.53 4.36
CA PHE A 187 -4.33 4.86 4.12
C PHE A 187 -3.03 4.81 3.33
N ALA A 188 -2.31 3.69 3.38
CA ALA A 188 -1.06 3.51 2.65
C ALA A 188 -0.92 2.05 2.16
N TYR A 189 -0.31 1.89 0.99
CA TYR A 189 0.03 0.59 0.40
C TYR A 189 1.50 0.57 0.01
N SER A 190 2.23 -0.50 0.38
CA SER A 190 3.67 -0.65 0.13
C SER A 190 3.97 -1.86 -0.74
N SER A 191 4.90 -1.72 -1.68
CA SER A 191 5.44 -2.83 -2.46
C SER A 191 6.25 -3.81 -1.60
N HIS A 192 6.81 -3.35 -0.48
CA HIS A 192 7.61 -4.17 0.43
C HIS A 192 6.74 -4.85 1.49
N PHE A 193 6.01 -4.08 2.29
CA PHE A 193 5.26 -4.60 3.45
C PHE A 193 3.95 -5.31 3.05
N GLY A 194 3.43 -5.02 1.85
CA GLY A 194 2.09 -5.42 1.45
C GLY A 194 1.04 -4.88 2.42
N PHE A 195 0.01 -5.68 2.67
CA PHE A 195 -1.00 -5.40 3.68
C PHE A 195 -1.54 -6.71 4.28
N ASN A 196 -2.23 -6.63 5.42
CA ASN A 196 -2.89 -7.79 6.01
C ASN A 196 -4.37 -7.88 5.60
N LEU A 197 -4.88 -9.11 5.60
CA LEU A 197 -6.30 -9.46 5.50
C LEU A 197 -6.83 -9.81 6.88
N SER A 198 -7.99 -9.27 7.23
CA SER A 198 -8.68 -9.65 8.47
C SER A 198 -9.10 -11.12 8.39
N ARG A 199 -9.01 -11.86 9.49
CA ARG A 199 -9.66 -13.17 9.62
C ARG A 199 -11.10 -13.04 10.09
N ASP A 200 -11.33 -12.06 10.95
CA ASP A 200 -12.62 -11.73 11.55
C ASP A 200 -12.63 -10.23 11.87
N THR A 201 -13.82 -9.67 12.04
CA THR A 201 -14.02 -8.34 12.60
C THR A 201 -14.06 -8.34 14.14
N GLN A 202 -14.23 -9.51 14.76
CA GLN A 202 -14.19 -9.69 16.21
C GLN A 202 -12.73 -9.82 16.71
N TYR A 203 -12.38 -8.99 17.69
CA TYR A 203 -11.06 -8.82 18.30
C TYR A 203 -10.02 -8.15 17.38
N ILE A 204 -9.26 -7.20 17.94
CA ILE A 204 -8.30 -6.41 17.17
C ILE A 204 -7.18 -7.27 16.55
N GLN A 205 -6.81 -8.38 17.18
CA GLN A 205 -5.81 -9.33 16.69
C GLN A 205 -6.27 -10.12 15.45
N GLN A 206 -7.57 -10.12 15.14
CA GLN A 206 -8.11 -10.73 13.92
C GLN A 206 -8.39 -9.69 12.83
N PHE A 207 -8.41 -8.41 13.17
CA PHE A 207 -8.71 -7.31 12.27
C PHE A 207 -7.42 -6.72 11.68
N ALA A 208 -7.36 -6.55 10.36
CA ALA A 208 -6.19 -6.03 9.65
C ALA A 208 -6.04 -4.51 9.83
N ILE A 209 -5.51 -4.11 10.99
CA ILE A 209 -5.33 -2.72 11.42
C ILE A 209 -4.18 -1.99 10.74
N ASP A 210 -3.31 -2.70 9.99
CA ASP A 210 -2.19 -2.09 9.29
C ASP A 210 -2.67 -1.01 8.32
N ASN A 211 -2.03 0.16 8.43
CA ASN A 211 -2.35 1.37 7.70
C ASN A 211 -3.84 1.75 7.73
N ALA A 212 -4.53 1.48 8.84
CA ALA A 212 -5.96 1.78 9.01
C ALA A 212 -6.25 2.37 10.39
N LEU A 213 -7.33 3.15 10.47
CA LEU A 213 -7.95 3.62 11.72
C LEU A 213 -9.24 2.83 11.90
N ALA A 214 -9.35 2.08 12.99
CA ALA A 214 -10.50 1.23 13.28
C ALA A 214 -11.19 1.63 14.57
N PHE A 215 -12.50 1.41 14.59
CA PHE A 215 -13.35 1.70 15.73
C PHE A 215 -14.15 0.46 16.12
N SER A 216 -14.29 0.23 17.42
CA SER A 216 -15.30 -0.64 18.02
C SER A 216 -16.11 0.19 19.03
N ILE A 217 -17.40 -0.11 19.21
CA ILE A 217 -18.10 0.37 20.40
C ILE A 217 -17.39 -0.22 21.61
N ALA A 218 -17.15 0.60 22.64
CA ALA A 218 -16.37 0.20 23.80
C ALA A 218 -16.88 -1.12 24.41
N GLY A 219 -15.96 -2.10 24.55
CA GLY A 219 -16.26 -3.42 25.10
C GLY A 219 -17.00 -4.40 24.19
N GLN A 220 -17.26 -4.06 22.92
CA GLN A 220 -17.86 -5.00 21.93
C GLN A 220 -16.81 -5.80 21.15
N ASP A 221 -15.56 -5.30 21.09
CA ASP A 221 -14.47 -5.89 20.30
C ASP A 221 -14.85 -6.18 18.84
N GLN A 222 -15.74 -5.38 18.23
CA GLN A 222 -16.15 -5.51 16.83
C GLN A 222 -15.67 -4.31 16.03
N PHE A 223 -14.64 -4.54 15.22
CA PHE A 223 -13.92 -3.47 14.56
C PHE A 223 -14.43 -3.21 13.15
N THR A 224 -14.56 -1.93 12.82
CA THR A 224 -14.82 -1.45 11.47
C THR A 224 -13.88 -0.29 11.13
N SER A 225 -13.60 -0.10 9.84
CA SER A 225 -12.72 0.96 9.35
C SER A 225 -13.30 1.57 8.07
N ARG A 226 -12.50 2.39 7.38
CA ARG A 226 -12.89 3.12 6.18
C ARG A 226 -13.34 2.18 5.06
N ARG A 227 -14.65 2.18 4.78
CA ARG A 227 -15.28 1.41 3.69
C ARG A 227 -16.03 2.28 2.69
N VAL A 228 -16.39 3.50 3.08
CA VAL A 228 -17.11 4.48 2.24
C VAL A 228 -16.37 5.79 2.36
N ILE A 229 -16.17 6.50 1.25
CA ILE A 229 -15.59 7.84 1.22
C ILE A 229 -16.62 8.76 0.58
N ASP A 230 -17.11 9.75 1.33
CA ASP A 230 -18.14 10.69 0.91
C ASP A 230 -17.56 11.81 0.04
N ALA A 231 -16.34 12.25 0.38
CA ALA A 231 -15.61 13.26 -0.38
C ALA A 231 -14.10 13.01 -0.30
N SER A 232 -13.38 13.41 -1.35
CA SER A 232 -11.92 13.39 -1.34
C SER A 232 -11.36 14.54 -2.16
N GLN A 233 -10.24 15.10 -1.72
CA GLN A 233 -9.50 16.08 -2.50
C GLN A 233 -8.00 15.86 -2.35
N MET A 234 -7.27 15.99 -3.45
CA MET A 234 -5.82 15.88 -3.47
C MET A 234 -5.21 17.24 -3.78
N TYR A 235 -4.26 17.64 -2.95
CA TYR A 235 -3.44 18.84 -3.11
C TYR A 235 -2.00 18.44 -3.48
N ALA A 236 -1.11 19.42 -3.64
CA ALA A 236 0.28 19.15 -4.00
C ALA A 236 0.99 18.29 -2.92
N ASP A 237 0.83 18.68 -1.66
CA ASP A 237 1.62 18.13 -0.54
C ASP A 237 0.82 17.23 0.41
N TYR A 238 -0.50 17.15 0.25
CA TYR A 238 -1.36 16.31 1.07
C TYR A 238 -2.64 15.94 0.32
N ALA A 239 -3.39 15.00 0.86
CA ALA A 239 -4.74 14.68 0.43
C ALA A 239 -5.68 14.57 1.63
N VAL A 240 -6.96 14.77 1.39
CA VAL A 240 -8.01 14.68 2.39
C VAL A 240 -9.12 13.75 1.91
N SER A 241 -9.68 12.98 2.84
CA SER A 241 -10.85 12.13 2.60
C SER A 241 -11.83 12.27 3.76
N VAL A 242 -13.10 12.51 3.44
CA VAL A 242 -14.23 12.45 4.37
C VAL A 242 -14.87 11.07 4.24
N TRP A 243 -14.97 10.34 5.34
CA TRP A 243 -15.49 8.99 5.37
C TRP A 243 -16.21 8.72 6.68
N HIS A 244 -16.99 7.64 6.69
CA HIS A 244 -17.73 7.27 7.88
C HIS A 244 -17.79 5.77 8.09
N THR A 245 -18.11 5.42 9.32
CA THR A 245 -18.63 4.12 9.73
C THR A 245 -20.04 4.34 10.28
N THR A 246 -20.71 3.28 10.72
CA THR A 246 -21.98 3.41 11.43
C THR A 246 -21.85 4.22 12.73
N THR A 247 -20.64 4.31 13.30
CA THR A 247 -20.41 4.89 14.63
C THR A 247 -19.61 6.20 14.62
N ALA A 248 -18.90 6.52 13.54
CA ALA A 248 -18.03 7.68 13.48
C ALA A 248 -18.05 8.35 12.10
N GLN A 249 -17.98 9.68 12.09
CA GLN A 249 -17.69 10.53 10.94
C GLN A 249 -16.25 11.00 11.04
N VAL A 250 -15.46 10.89 9.97
CA VAL A 250 -14.02 11.14 10.00
C VAL A 250 -13.56 11.95 8.80
N VAL A 251 -12.82 13.04 9.08
CA VAL A 251 -11.99 13.71 8.07
C VAL A 251 -10.55 13.27 8.29
N THR A 252 -9.96 12.58 7.30
CA THR A 252 -8.56 12.17 7.35
C THR A 252 -7.73 12.99 6.37
N TYR A 253 -6.63 13.57 6.85
CA TYR A 253 -5.57 14.18 6.03
C TYR A 253 -4.37 13.22 5.98
N LEU A 254 -3.81 13.04 4.79
CA LEU A 254 -2.63 12.21 4.53
C LEU A 254 -1.52 13.10 3.96
N VAL A 255 -0.37 13.13 4.62
CA VAL A 255 0.74 14.04 4.31
C VAL A 255 2.00 13.20 4.06
N PRO A 256 2.33 12.90 2.80
CA PRO A 256 3.59 12.22 2.49
C PRO A 256 4.77 13.19 2.70
N LEU A 257 5.77 12.76 3.46
CA LEU A 257 6.96 13.56 3.79
C LEU A 257 8.20 13.03 3.07
N THR A 258 8.45 11.72 3.16
CA THR A 258 9.56 11.02 2.50
C THR A 258 9.06 9.71 1.88
N ALA A 259 9.95 8.93 1.25
CA ALA A 259 9.64 7.59 0.75
C ALA A 259 9.37 6.54 1.84
N THR A 260 9.64 6.87 3.10
CA THR A 260 9.47 5.98 4.26
C THR A 260 8.58 6.57 5.35
N LEU A 261 8.25 7.87 5.29
CA LEU A 261 7.56 8.59 6.36
C LEU A 261 6.36 9.39 5.81
N HIS A 262 5.22 9.24 6.47
CA HIS A 262 4.05 10.09 6.27
C HIS A 262 3.35 10.41 7.59
N VAL A 263 2.59 11.49 7.59
CA VAL A 263 1.73 11.91 8.71
C VAL A 263 0.27 11.70 8.35
N ARG A 264 -0.53 11.31 9.34
CA ARG A 264 -1.98 11.19 9.26
C ARG A 264 -2.61 12.03 10.33
N ILE A 265 -3.67 12.76 9.98
CA ILE A 265 -4.44 13.58 10.91
C ILE A 265 -5.90 13.19 10.73
N HIS A 266 -6.62 12.99 11.82
CA HIS A 266 -8.01 12.57 11.84
C HIS A 266 -8.84 13.53 12.69
N GLU A 267 -9.90 14.08 12.13
CA GLU A 267 -10.97 14.74 12.87
C GLU A 267 -12.12 13.75 13.00
N VAL A 268 -12.33 13.20 14.20
CA VAL A 268 -13.34 12.17 14.47
C VAL A 268 -14.51 12.78 15.22
N THR A 269 -15.73 12.60 14.70
CA THR A 269 -16.97 12.95 15.39
C THR A 269 -17.78 11.67 15.65
N THR A 270 -18.16 11.43 16.90
CA THR A 270 -18.89 10.22 17.32
C THR A 270 -19.95 10.55 18.38
N ALA A 271 -21.05 9.80 18.37
CA ALA A 271 -22.06 9.80 19.44
C ALA A 271 -21.90 8.63 20.43
N PHE A 272 -20.92 7.76 20.19
CA PHE A 272 -20.64 6.56 20.97
C PHE A 272 -19.31 6.69 21.71
N THR A 273 -19.18 5.96 22.80
CA THR A 273 -17.86 5.64 23.36
C THR A 273 -17.20 4.57 22.49
N LEU A 274 -16.04 4.86 21.91
CA LEU A 274 -15.36 4.01 20.94
C LEU A 274 -13.95 3.61 21.40
N ASP A 275 -13.60 2.34 21.26
CA ASP A 275 -12.22 1.89 21.28
C ASP A 275 -11.63 2.14 19.87
N ALA A 276 -10.61 2.99 19.79
CA ALA A 276 -9.98 3.41 18.55
C ALA A 276 -8.55 2.90 18.46
N TYR A 277 -8.26 2.14 17.40
CA TYR A 277 -6.90 1.66 17.08
C TYR A 277 -6.44 2.25 15.75
N GLU A 278 -5.16 2.61 15.65
CA GLU A 278 -4.54 2.97 14.38
C GLU A 278 -3.22 2.22 14.18
N GLY A 279 -3.02 1.59 13.02
CA GLY A 279 -1.84 0.79 12.73
C GLY A 279 -0.84 1.42 11.75
N GLY A 280 0.45 1.13 11.98
CA GLY A 280 1.55 1.37 11.04
C GLY A 280 1.63 0.31 9.93
N PHE A 281 2.83 0.05 9.42
CA PHE A 281 3.07 -1.05 8.47
C PHE A 281 3.16 -2.40 9.17
N PRO A 282 2.68 -3.50 8.57
CA PRO A 282 2.84 -4.83 9.14
C PRO A 282 4.29 -5.31 8.94
N LEU A 283 4.90 -5.86 9.98
CA LEU A 283 6.26 -6.39 9.93
C LEU A 283 6.27 -7.91 10.02
N THR A 284 6.88 -8.55 9.03
CA THR A 284 7.00 -10.00 8.89
C THR A 284 8.42 -10.38 8.46
N PRO A 285 8.94 -11.57 8.81
CA PRO A 285 8.39 -12.48 9.82
C PRO A 285 8.51 -11.88 11.24
N TRP A 286 7.62 -12.32 12.14
CA TRP A 286 7.63 -11.93 13.54
C TRP A 286 7.38 -13.13 14.44
N ASN A 287 8.24 -13.32 15.46
CA ASN A 287 8.06 -14.34 16.47
C ASN A 287 8.01 -13.71 17.87
N PRO A 288 6.81 -13.63 18.51
CA PRO A 288 6.65 -12.98 19.81
C PRO A 288 7.36 -13.73 20.96
N LYS A 289 7.91 -14.93 20.73
CA LYS A 289 8.77 -15.62 21.71
C LYS A 289 10.17 -15.02 21.80
N HIS A 290 10.63 -14.33 20.76
CA HIS A 290 12.00 -13.83 20.64
C HIS A 290 12.07 -12.34 20.33
N GLN A 291 10.95 -11.73 19.97
CA GLN A 291 10.87 -10.34 19.53
C GLN A 291 9.73 -9.66 20.27
N THR A 292 9.99 -8.44 20.74
CA THR A 292 8.99 -7.57 21.37
C THR A 292 9.16 -6.17 20.78
N PRO A 293 8.08 -5.46 20.42
CA PRO A 293 8.20 -4.09 19.95
C PRO A 293 8.77 -3.18 21.03
N ALA A 294 9.66 -2.27 20.64
CA ALA A 294 10.15 -1.22 21.52
C ALA A 294 9.10 -0.13 21.64
N THR A 295 8.68 0.19 22.86
CA THR A 295 7.60 1.13 23.13
C THR A 295 8.09 2.25 24.04
N THR A 296 7.81 3.49 23.66
CA THR A 296 8.09 4.70 24.43
C THR A 296 6.78 5.30 24.95
N ALA A 297 6.81 6.50 25.51
CA ALA A 297 5.60 7.22 25.91
C ALA A 297 4.70 7.60 24.72
N HIS A 298 5.26 7.75 23.52
CA HIS A 298 4.54 8.27 22.35
C HIS A 298 4.70 7.43 21.08
N SER A 299 5.65 6.49 21.04
CA SER A 299 5.92 5.66 19.86
C SER A 299 5.97 4.18 20.20
N THR A 300 5.69 3.35 19.21
CA THR A 300 5.96 1.92 19.26
C THR A 300 6.54 1.46 17.93
N SER A 301 7.53 0.60 18.01
CA SER A 301 8.40 0.27 16.89
C SER A 301 8.72 -1.21 16.88
N ALA A 302 8.48 -1.85 15.74
CA ALA A 302 8.87 -3.22 15.47
C ALA A 302 10.07 -3.22 14.51
N VAL A 303 11.09 -4.04 14.83
CA VAL A 303 12.30 -4.19 14.01
C VAL A 303 12.62 -5.67 13.84
N ASN A 304 12.97 -6.05 12.62
CA ASN A 304 13.57 -7.35 12.34
C ASN A 304 14.76 -7.16 11.37
N ARG A 305 15.31 -8.26 10.87
CA ARG A 305 16.45 -8.21 9.95
C ARG A 305 16.15 -7.57 8.58
N GLU A 306 14.87 -7.43 8.23
CA GLU A 306 14.41 -6.99 6.90
C GLU A 306 13.96 -5.53 6.90
N ALA A 307 13.36 -5.03 7.98
CA ALA A 307 12.78 -3.70 8.01
C ALA A 307 12.50 -3.18 9.44
N VAL A 308 12.17 -1.90 9.52
CA VAL A 308 11.56 -1.23 10.69
C VAL A 308 10.18 -0.68 10.33
N SER A 309 9.25 -0.80 11.27
CA SER A 309 7.93 -0.17 11.23
C SER A 309 7.69 0.54 12.56
N THR A 310 7.29 1.81 12.49
CA THR A 310 7.07 2.66 13.66
C THR A 310 5.80 3.48 13.47
N ILE A 311 5.03 3.63 14.54
CA ILE A 311 3.96 4.62 14.63
C ILE A 311 4.16 5.47 15.88
N THR A 312 4.10 6.80 15.70
CA THR A 312 4.31 7.80 16.75
C THR A 312 3.07 8.67 16.87
N ASP A 313 2.55 8.82 18.09
CA ASP A 313 1.46 9.75 18.40
C ASP A 313 2.01 11.18 18.51
N LEU A 314 1.46 12.09 17.71
CA LEU A 314 1.95 13.47 17.61
C LEU A 314 1.23 14.43 18.56
N LEU A 315 0.18 13.96 19.24
CA LEU A 315 -0.65 14.78 20.15
C LEU A 315 -0.60 14.30 21.61
N ALA A 316 0.15 13.24 21.91
CA ALA A 316 0.25 12.63 23.23
C ALA A 316 -1.12 12.33 23.88
N ASN A 317 -2.09 11.91 23.06
CA ASN A 317 -3.46 11.59 23.47
C ASN A 317 -3.86 10.14 23.18
N ARG A 318 -2.89 9.30 22.78
CA ARG A 318 -3.05 7.87 22.56
C ARG A 318 -1.93 7.08 23.23
N GLN A 319 -2.23 5.85 23.60
CA GLN A 319 -1.28 4.89 24.14
C GLN A 319 -0.63 4.10 23.01
N PRO A 320 0.71 4.12 22.89
CA PRO A 320 1.41 3.23 21.98
C PRO A 320 1.28 1.77 22.41
N THR A 321 1.05 0.88 21.44
CA THR A 321 0.83 -0.55 21.64
C THR A 321 1.19 -1.33 20.38
N HIS A 322 0.91 -2.63 20.31
CA HIS A 322 1.05 -3.41 19.09
C HIS A 322 -0.05 -4.45 18.98
N VAL A 323 -0.24 -4.95 17.75
CA VAL A 323 -1.20 -6.00 17.46
C VAL A 323 -0.47 -7.14 16.78
N ASP A 324 -0.33 -8.26 17.48
CA ASP A 324 0.11 -9.52 16.88
C ASP A 324 -0.96 -10.05 15.93
N GLN A 325 -0.53 -10.44 14.74
CA GLN A 325 -1.39 -10.93 13.68
C GLN A 325 -1.02 -12.37 13.32
N GLY A 326 -2.04 -13.18 13.09
CA GLY A 326 -1.89 -14.61 12.79
C GLY A 326 -1.16 -14.88 11.47
N PRO A 327 -0.72 -16.12 11.24
CA PRO A 327 -0.15 -16.53 9.95
C PRO A 327 -1.17 -16.41 8.81
N ASN A 328 -0.67 -16.33 7.58
CA ASN A 328 -1.45 -16.14 6.33
C ASN A 328 -2.29 -14.86 6.24
N THR A 329 -2.19 -13.94 7.22
CA THR A 329 -2.90 -12.65 7.14
C THR A 329 -2.21 -11.69 6.19
N ASN A 330 -0.88 -11.65 6.17
CA ASN A 330 -0.11 -10.79 5.28
C ASN A 330 -0.08 -11.35 3.84
N LEU A 331 -0.16 -10.48 2.84
CA LEU A 331 -0.12 -10.92 1.43
C LEU A 331 1.25 -11.38 0.94
N ILE A 332 2.31 -10.88 1.56
CA ILE A 332 3.69 -11.19 1.19
C ILE A 332 4.11 -12.45 1.93
N SER A 333 3.93 -12.52 3.24
CA SER A 333 4.46 -13.63 4.05
C SER A 333 3.37 -14.53 4.66
N PRO A 334 3.54 -15.87 4.63
CA PRO A 334 2.67 -16.78 5.36
C PRO A 334 2.90 -16.75 6.87
N GLU A 335 4.02 -16.20 7.32
CA GLU A 335 4.42 -16.17 8.73
C GLU A 335 3.56 -15.23 9.57
N LYS A 336 3.65 -15.38 10.89
CA LYS A 336 3.12 -14.38 11.83
C LYS A 336 3.77 -13.02 11.56
N ASN A 337 3.03 -11.98 11.89
CA ASN A 337 3.47 -10.59 11.75
C ASN A 337 2.96 -9.75 12.93
N VAL A 338 3.52 -8.55 13.07
CA VAL A 338 3.09 -7.58 14.08
C VAL A 338 2.80 -6.25 13.42
N VAL A 339 1.83 -5.52 13.96
CA VAL A 339 1.53 -4.15 13.56
C VAL A 339 1.75 -3.23 14.76
N PRO A 340 2.75 -2.34 14.73
CA PRO A 340 2.86 -1.22 15.67
C PRO A 340 1.57 -0.38 15.60
N ALA A 341 1.00 -0.04 16.75
CA ALA A 341 -0.32 0.59 16.81
C ALA A 341 -0.43 1.67 17.88
N LEU A 342 -1.41 2.55 17.73
CA LEU A 342 -1.83 3.50 18.75
C LEU A 342 -3.26 3.18 19.17
N TYR A 343 -3.54 3.26 20.47
CA TYR A 343 -4.84 2.99 21.05
C TYR A 343 -5.35 4.19 21.87
N THR A 344 -6.63 4.48 21.79
CA THR A 344 -7.32 5.34 22.76
C THR A 344 -8.80 5.02 22.83
N GLN A 345 -9.46 5.48 23.89
CA GLN A 345 -10.91 5.45 24.00
C GLN A 345 -11.46 6.86 23.76
N LEU A 346 -12.36 6.98 22.78
CA LEU A 346 -13.04 8.23 22.46
C LEU A 346 -14.39 8.26 23.16
N THR A 347 -14.73 9.38 23.80
CA THR A 347 -16.08 9.65 24.31
C THR A 347 -16.97 10.30 23.24
N PRO A 348 -18.30 10.41 23.43
CA PRO A 348 -19.14 11.18 22.51
C PRO A 348 -18.65 12.62 22.35
N GLY A 349 -18.49 13.09 21.11
CA GLY A 349 -17.97 14.42 20.80
C GLY A 349 -17.05 14.45 19.58
N ARG A 350 -16.21 15.49 19.53
CA ARG A 350 -15.21 15.73 18.48
C ARG A 350 -13.80 15.52 19.03
N HIS A 351 -12.98 14.79 18.29
CA HIS A 351 -11.61 14.42 18.68
C HIS A 351 -10.65 14.68 17.52
N ILE A 352 -9.40 14.98 17.85
CA ILE A 352 -8.31 15.07 16.88
C ILE A 352 -7.27 14.02 17.24
N LEU A 353 -6.95 13.14 16.30
CA LEU A 353 -5.90 12.15 16.41
C LEU A 353 -4.86 12.44 15.32
N ALA A 354 -3.57 12.31 15.61
CA ALA A 354 -2.56 12.48 14.57
C ALA A 354 -1.30 11.68 14.83
N CYS A 355 -0.86 10.91 13.84
CA CYS A 355 0.35 10.08 13.94
C CYS A 355 1.34 10.36 12.82
N ALA A 356 2.60 10.07 13.10
CA ALA A 356 3.61 9.82 12.09
C ALA A 356 3.81 8.30 11.94
N VAL A 357 3.90 7.82 10.71
CA VAL A 357 4.10 6.39 10.41
C VAL A 357 5.31 6.25 9.54
N LEU A 358 6.27 5.45 10.03
CA LEU A 358 7.51 5.13 9.33
C LEU A 358 7.53 3.65 8.96
N GLY A 359 7.90 3.35 7.72
CA GLY A 359 8.19 2.01 7.25
C GLY A 359 9.45 2.04 6.39
N ASP A 360 10.56 1.50 6.89
CA ASP A 360 11.83 1.51 6.17
C ASP A 360 12.32 0.07 5.91
N PRO A 361 12.43 -0.35 4.64
CA PRO A 361 12.81 -1.71 4.23
C PRO A 361 14.33 -1.95 4.20
N ARG A 362 15.15 -1.02 4.72
CA ARG A 362 16.61 -1.15 4.72
C ARG A 362 17.07 -1.99 5.91
N PRO A 363 17.86 -3.07 5.69
CA PRO A 363 18.39 -3.90 6.76
C PRO A 363 19.28 -3.13 7.73
N GLY A 364 19.24 -3.50 9.01
CA GLY A 364 20.13 -2.94 10.02
C GLY A 364 19.81 -1.50 10.43
N MET A 365 18.65 -0.98 10.04
CA MET A 365 18.18 0.32 10.53
C MET A 365 17.86 0.23 12.03
N ALA A 366 18.35 1.22 12.77
CA ALA A 366 18.00 1.39 14.17
C ALA A 366 16.54 1.83 14.32
N LEU A 367 16.01 1.67 15.52
CA LEU A 367 14.76 2.30 15.93
C LEU A 367 14.90 3.81 15.74
N ALA A 368 14.21 4.36 14.75
CA ALA A 368 14.14 5.79 14.52
C ALA A 368 12.78 6.27 15.03
N ASP A 369 12.79 7.23 15.95
CA ASP A 369 11.60 8.04 16.15
C ASP A 369 11.38 8.89 14.88
N ALA A 370 10.12 9.04 14.48
CA ALA A 370 9.80 9.94 13.39
C ALA A 370 10.07 11.40 13.82
N ASP A 371 10.91 12.12 13.07
CA ASP A 371 11.23 13.54 13.30
C ASP A 371 10.06 14.51 13.00
N ALA A 372 8.87 13.98 12.72
CA ALA A 372 7.70 14.78 12.37
C ALA A 372 7.06 15.40 13.62
N GLN A 373 6.71 16.69 13.53
CA GLN A 373 5.98 17.42 14.57
C GLN A 373 4.69 18.01 13.99
N LEU A 374 3.68 18.22 14.85
CA LEU A 374 2.39 18.77 14.46
C LEU A 374 2.03 19.98 15.31
N SER A 375 1.76 21.10 14.64
CA SER A 375 1.11 22.27 15.23
C SER A 375 -0.38 22.25 14.88
N VAL A 376 -1.25 22.37 15.88
CA VAL A 376 -2.72 22.44 15.69
C VAL A 376 -3.19 23.87 15.95
N THR A 377 -3.98 24.41 15.02
CA THR A 377 -4.58 25.73 15.13
C THR A 377 -6.10 25.67 14.98
N THR A 378 -6.77 26.79 15.20
CA THR A 378 -8.22 26.91 14.95
C THR A 378 -8.57 26.74 13.47
N THR A 379 -7.67 27.15 12.56
CA THR A 379 -7.92 27.16 11.10
C THR A 379 -7.33 25.97 10.35
N GLY A 380 -6.47 25.17 10.98
CA GLY A 380 -5.79 24.07 10.31
C GLY A 380 -4.64 23.46 11.11
N TYR A 381 -3.73 22.85 10.38
CA TYR A 381 -2.59 22.10 10.88
C TYR A 381 -1.30 22.55 10.17
N ALA A 382 -0.17 22.44 10.85
CA ALA A 382 1.15 22.52 10.23
C ALA A 382 1.98 21.31 10.63
N VAL A 383 2.44 20.55 9.63
CA VAL A 383 3.34 19.40 9.82
C VAL A 383 4.76 19.85 9.53
N HIS A 384 5.66 19.65 10.49
CA HIS A 384 7.08 20.00 10.39
C HIS A 384 7.93 18.73 10.31
N ASN A 385 8.90 18.67 9.39
CA ASN A 385 9.87 17.58 9.26
C ASN A 385 11.22 18.18 8.84
N GLY A 386 12.13 18.35 9.80
CA GLY A 386 13.35 19.13 9.59
C GLY A 386 13.03 20.56 9.10
N ALA A 387 13.55 20.94 7.94
CA ALA A 387 13.29 22.25 7.33
C ALA A 387 11.97 22.31 6.54
N GLN A 388 11.30 21.18 6.28
CA GLN A 388 10.05 21.14 5.53
C GLN A 388 8.86 21.46 6.44
N THR A 389 7.95 22.32 5.99
CA THR A 389 6.66 22.58 6.66
C THR A 389 5.53 22.47 5.64
N VAL A 390 4.49 21.68 5.96
CA VAL A 390 3.27 21.55 5.16
C VAL A 390 2.10 22.15 5.95
N THR A 391 1.47 23.19 5.38
CA THR A 391 0.29 23.84 5.97
C THR A 391 -0.99 23.26 5.38
N ILE A 392 -1.93 22.89 6.25
CA ILE A 392 -3.12 22.14 5.91
C ILE A 392 -4.33 22.85 6.52
N PRO A 393 -5.08 23.64 5.73
CA PRO A 393 -6.34 24.20 6.18
C PRO A 393 -7.32 23.08 6.57
N ARG A 394 -8.17 23.34 7.58
CA ARG A 394 -9.28 22.44 7.86
C ARG A 394 -10.18 22.33 6.63
N TYR A 395 -10.59 21.11 6.32
CA TYR A 395 -11.56 20.82 5.29
C TYR A 395 -12.91 21.42 5.69
N GLN A 396 -13.50 22.20 4.79
CA GLN A 396 -14.79 22.86 4.99
C GLN A 396 -15.92 22.06 4.35
#